data_AF-A0A7Y6E093-F1
#
_entry.id   AF-A0A7Y6E093-F1
#
_cell.length_a   1.000
_cell.length_b   1.000
_cell.length_c   1.000
_cell.angle_alpha   90.00
_cell.angle_beta   90.00
_cell.angle_gamma   90.00
#
_symmetry.space_group_name_H-M   'P 1'
#
loop_
_entity.id
_entity.type
_entity.pdbx_description
1 polymer ?
#
loop_
_entity_poly.entity_id
_entity_poly.type
_entity_poly.pdbx_seq_one_letter_code
_entity_poly.pdbx_strand_id
1 'polypeptide(L)'
;MDAEEAAPTSGYALVGADGRTYRSDRPGVLGGHRRGRIYGRLDCRSALRAIAAGGYVRHRVFFADERDAIAAGYRPCAVCLPERYAAWKARPAPHTADELAAIISLLDASIAGTVVVGRGRDAASEQAARAFVDAWGERGGTVLAVVDWPETAASWLRHAQRFTSGTPDAWVVAAGPHGWARMSRRLRHSTDWDPGRTFGFASTGTITAVELAGAATLRGMRGASADGRTWSVGGELITYDVRG
;
A
#
# COMPACT_ATOMS: atom_id res chain seq x y z
N MET A 1 -34.51 -45.80 26.27
CA MET A 1 -34.96 -44.80 25.26
C MET A 1 -34.47 -43.49 25.82
N ASP A 2 -33.16 -43.34 25.72
CA ASP A 2 -32.40 -42.40 26.50
C ASP A 2 -32.21 -41.16 25.65
N ALA A 3 -32.73 -40.06 26.17
CA ALA A 3 -32.57 -38.74 25.59
C ALA A 3 -31.08 -38.39 25.60
N GLU A 4 -30.45 -38.41 24.43
CA GLU A 4 -29.14 -37.82 24.23
C GLU A 4 -29.33 -36.30 24.22
N GLU A 5 -29.29 -35.73 25.42
CA GLU A 5 -29.33 -34.29 25.68
C GLU A 5 -28.03 -33.67 25.14
N ALA A 6 -28.11 -33.06 23.94
CA ALA A 6 -27.01 -32.38 23.30
C ALA A 6 -26.47 -31.24 24.18
N ALA A 7 -25.26 -31.40 24.71
CA ALA A 7 -24.57 -30.39 25.49
C ALA A 7 -24.44 -29.05 24.70
N PRO A 8 -24.56 -27.88 25.37
CA PRO A 8 -24.47 -26.60 24.69
C PRO A 8 -23.11 -26.45 24.00
N THR A 9 -23.14 -26.03 22.74
CA THR A 9 -21.99 -25.75 21.87
C THR A 9 -21.24 -24.50 22.36
N SER A 10 -20.71 -24.56 23.58
CA SER A 10 -20.08 -23.43 24.25
C SER A 10 -18.68 -23.20 23.65
N GLY A 11 -18.51 -22.06 22.99
CA GLY A 11 -17.25 -21.69 22.37
C GLY A 11 -17.31 -20.27 21.82
N TYR A 12 -16.24 -19.52 22.03
CA TYR A 12 -16.08 -18.16 21.53
C TYR A 12 -16.05 -18.18 20.01
N ALA A 13 -16.83 -17.30 19.37
CA ALA A 13 -16.80 -17.13 17.93
C ALA A 13 -15.66 -16.16 17.56
N LEU A 14 -14.60 -16.69 16.95
CA LEU A 14 -13.44 -15.92 16.50
C LEU A 14 -13.36 -15.91 14.99
N VAL A 15 -12.69 -14.91 14.41
CA VAL A 15 -12.36 -14.85 12.98
C VAL A 15 -10.91 -15.29 12.81
N GLY A 16 -10.69 -16.29 11.96
CA GLY A 16 -9.35 -16.79 11.62
C GLY A 16 -8.69 -16.00 10.50
N ALA A 17 -7.43 -16.33 10.20
CA ALA A 17 -6.63 -15.70 9.15
C ALA A 17 -7.27 -15.74 7.75
N ASP A 18 -8.12 -16.74 7.47
CA ASP A 18 -8.89 -16.87 6.23
C ASP A 18 -10.15 -15.98 6.18
N GLY A 19 -10.41 -15.21 7.24
CA GLY A 19 -11.59 -14.37 7.39
C GLY A 19 -12.87 -15.12 7.75
N ARG A 20 -12.81 -16.45 7.95
CA ARG A 20 -13.97 -17.26 8.35
C ARG A 20 -14.10 -17.29 9.86
N THR A 21 -15.33 -17.46 10.32
CA THR A 21 -15.61 -17.59 11.76
C THR A 21 -15.44 -19.05 12.18
N TYR A 22 -14.74 -19.28 13.28
CA TYR A 22 -14.57 -20.60 13.90
C TYR A 22 -14.87 -20.54 15.41
N ARG A 23 -15.09 -21.70 16.02
CA ARG A 23 -15.31 -21.85 17.46
C ARG A 23 -13.99 -22.10 18.16
N SER A 24 -13.72 -21.34 19.21
CA SER A 24 -12.57 -21.53 20.09
C SER A 24 -13.02 -21.73 21.54
N ASP A 25 -12.29 -22.57 22.25
CA ASP A 25 -12.34 -22.72 23.70
C ASP A 25 -11.78 -21.49 24.45
N ARG A 26 -10.94 -20.69 23.79
CA ARG A 26 -10.33 -19.47 24.35
C ARG A 26 -10.99 -18.20 23.78
N PRO A 27 -11.19 -17.16 24.60
CA PRO A 27 -11.66 -15.88 24.10
C PRO A 27 -10.61 -15.21 23.22
N GLY A 28 -11.06 -14.39 22.27
CA GLY A 28 -10.16 -13.56 21.48
C GLY A 28 -9.57 -12.41 22.30
N VAL A 29 -8.31 -12.06 22.04
CA VAL A 29 -7.60 -10.97 22.74
C VAL A 29 -7.80 -9.61 22.06
N LEU A 30 -8.33 -9.61 20.83
CA LEU A 30 -8.65 -8.41 20.06
C LEU A 30 -10.12 -8.43 19.64
N GLY A 31 -10.70 -7.23 19.55
CA GLY A 31 -12.04 -7.02 19.03
C GLY A 31 -12.00 -6.24 17.72
N GLY A 32 -13.06 -6.33 16.93
CA GLY A 32 -13.15 -5.60 15.68
C GLY A 32 -14.56 -5.27 15.24
N HIS A 33 -14.64 -4.53 14.14
CA HIS A 33 -15.88 -4.14 13.46
C HIS A 33 -15.86 -4.66 12.03
N ARG A 34 -16.75 -5.60 11.71
CA ARG A 34 -16.78 -6.36 10.45
C ARG A 34 -16.87 -5.46 9.21
N ARG A 35 -17.81 -4.51 9.19
CA ARG A 35 -18.03 -3.63 8.01
C ARG A 35 -16.88 -2.65 7.78
N GLY A 36 -16.33 -2.11 8.86
CA GLY A 36 -15.22 -1.16 8.78
C GLY A 36 -13.86 -1.84 8.61
N ARG A 37 -13.81 -3.17 8.70
CA ARG A 37 -12.58 -3.98 8.71
C ARG A 37 -11.55 -3.40 9.69
N ILE A 38 -11.96 -3.09 10.93
CA ILE A 38 -11.08 -2.53 11.96
C ILE A 38 -10.89 -3.56 13.07
N TYR A 39 -9.66 -3.76 13.55
CA TYR A 39 -9.38 -4.46 14.81
C TYR A 39 -8.72 -3.53 15.82
N GLY A 40 -8.82 -3.86 17.10
CA GLY A 40 -8.20 -3.12 18.19
C GLY A 40 -8.33 -3.83 19.52
N ARG A 41 -7.79 -3.20 20.57
CA ARG A 41 -7.97 -3.68 21.94
C ARG A 41 -9.44 -3.74 22.34
N LEU A 42 -9.78 -4.69 23.21
CA LEU A 42 -11.12 -4.87 23.75
C LEU A 42 -11.60 -3.68 24.60
N ASP A 43 -10.66 -2.94 25.19
CA ASP A 43 -10.88 -1.75 26.02
C ASP A 43 -10.90 -0.42 25.24
N CYS A 44 -10.94 -0.48 23.91
CA CYS A 44 -10.89 0.72 23.08
C CYS A 44 -12.06 1.67 23.38
N ARG A 45 -11.75 2.89 23.86
CA ARG A 45 -12.75 3.94 24.16
C ARG A 45 -13.75 4.20 23.03
N SER A 46 -13.29 4.14 21.77
CA SER A 46 -14.17 4.35 20.61
C SER A 46 -15.14 3.19 20.41
N ALA A 47 -14.68 1.95 20.63
CA ALA A 47 -15.52 0.77 20.54
C ALA A 47 -16.55 0.73 21.68
N LEU A 48 -16.11 1.00 22.91
CA LEU A 48 -16.99 1.03 24.09
C LEU A 48 -18.11 2.08 23.94
N ARG A 49 -17.79 3.28 23.45
CA ARG A 49 -18.80 4.32 23.15
C ARG A 49 -19.80 3.86 22.09
N ALA A 50 -19.34 3.24 21.00
CA ALA A 50 -20.22 2.75 19.94
C ALA A 50 -21.11 1.58 20.39
N ILE A 51 -20.61 0.73 21.30
CA ILE A 51 -21.38 -0.35 21.94
C ILE A 51 -22.48 0.23 22.82
N ALA A 52 -22.14 1.20 23.68
CA ALA A 52 -23.11 1.88 24.54
C ALA A 52 -24.23 2.58 23.75
N ALA A 53 -23.92 3.09 22.55
CA ALA A 53 -24.89 3.67 21.63
C ALA A 53 -25.71 2.64 20.83
N GLY A 54 -25.53 1.33 21.05
CA GLY A 54 -26.32 0.25 20.43
C GLY A 54 -25.94 -0.11 18.98
N GLY A 55 -25.05 0.63 18.33
CA GLY A 55 -24.73 0.45 16.91
C GLY A 55 -23.73 -0.66 16.57
N TYR A 56 -23.00 -1.18 17.57
CA TYR A 56 -21.77 -1.94 17.35
C TYR A 56 -21.91 -3.47 17.46
N VAL A 57 -22.94 -3.98 18.13
CA VAL A 57 -23.03 -5.39 18.55
C VAL A 57 -23.12 -6.35 17.36
N ARG A 58 -23.98 -6.07 16.39
CA ARG A 58 -24.23 -6.95 15.21
C ARG A 58 -23.04 -7.14 14.27
N HIS A 59 -22.02 -6.27 14.36
CA HIS A 59 -20.83 -6.33 13.52
C HIS A 59 -19.56 -6.55 14.33
N ARG A 60 -19.69 -6.84 15.63
CA ARG A 60 -18.55 -7.13 16.49
C ARG A 60 -17.97 -8.49 16.14
N VAL A 61 -16.67 -8.52 15.95
CA VAL A 61 -15.87 -9.73 15.73
C VAL A 61 -14.74 -9.77 16.73
N PHE A 62 -14.15 -10.96 16.92
CA PHE A 62 -13.03 -11.17 17.83
C PHE A 62 -11.95 -11.97 17.12
N PHE A 63 -10.70 -11.75 17.50
CA PHE A 63 -9.53 -12.43 16.92
C PHE A 63 -8.69 -13.03 18.03
N ALA A 64 -8.12 -14.21 17.77
CA ALA A 64 -7.20 -14.86 18.69
C ALA A 64 -5.94 -14.01 18.90
N ASP A 65 -5.44 -13.38 17.84
CA ASP A 65 -4.28 -12.50 17.85
C ASP A 65 -4.33 -11.46 16.71
N GLU A 66 -3.29 -10.61 16.64
CA GLU A 66 -3.14 -9.57 15.63
C GLU A 66 -2.87 -10.13 14.23
N ARG A 67 -2.19 -11.28 14.14
CA ARG A 67 -1.83 -11.90 12.85
C ARG A 67 -3.08 -12.34 12.12
N ASP A 68 -4.00 -13.00 12.82
CA ASP A 68 -5.29 -13.42 12.27
C ASP A 68 -6.12 -12.23 11.79
N ALA A 69 -6.15 -11.14 12.56
CA ALA A 69 -6.87 -9.93 12.19
C ALA A 69 -6.31 -9.30 10.89
N ILE A 70 -4.99 -9.20 10.78
CA ILE A 70 -4.33 -8.65 9.59
C ILE A 70 -4.57 -9.56 8.36
N ALA A 71 -4.38 -10.87 8.52
CA ALA A 71 -4.58 -11.83 7.43
C ALA A 71 -6.05 -11.84 6.94
N ALA A 72 -7.01 -11.68 7.87
CA ALA A 72 -8.43 -11.53 7.55
C ALA A 72 -8.81 -10.16 6.91
N GLY A 73 -7.82 -9.30 6.64
CA GLY A 73 -8.00 -8.02 5.97
C GLY A 73 -8.51 -6.89 6.89
N TYR A 74 -8.29 -6.98 8.21
CA TYR A 74 -8.64 -5.91 9.14
C TYR A 74 -7.44 -4.98 9.38
N ARG A 75 -7.69 -3.68 9.34
CA ARG A 75 -6.71 -2.65 9.70
C ARG A 75 -6.71 -2.38 11.21
N PRO A 76 -5.56 -1.98 11.79
CA PRO A 76 -5.51 -1.53 13.18
C PRO A 76 -6.35 -0.27 13.42
N CYS A 77 -6.90 -0.16 14.63
CA CYS A 77 -7.66 0.99 15.09
C CYS A 77 -6.73 2.17 15.36
N ALA A 78 -6.98 3.30 14.70
CA ALA A 78 -6.20 4.53 14.90
C ALA A 78 -6.24 5.09 16.34
N VAL A 79 -7.29 4.77 17.11
CA VAL A 79 -7.48 5.30 18.47
C VAL A 79 -6.69 4.50 19.50
N CYS A 80 -6.80 3.17 19.49
CA CYS A 80 -6.12 2.35 20.47
C CYS A 80 -4.77 1.83 19.98
N LEU A 81 -4.54 1.70 18.67
CA LEU A 81 -3.29 1.18 18.09
C LEU A 81 -2.66 2.19 17.11
N PRO A 82 -2.32 3.42 17.55
CA PRO A 82 -1.89 4.50 16.65
C PRO A 82 -0.62 4.16 15.86
N GLU A 83 0.39 3.56 16.48
CA GLU A 83 1.65 3.18 15.80
C GLU A 83 1.43 2.11 14.72
N ARG A 84 0.65 1.06 15.04
CA ARG A 84 0.27 0.02 14.07
C ARG A 84 -0.57 0.60 12.94
N TYR A 85 -1.45 1.56 13.24
CA TYR A 85 -2.23 2.28 12.23
C TYR A 85 -1.36 3.13 11.31
N ALA A 86 -0.37 3.84 11.85
CA ALA A 86 0.60 4.55 11.04
C ALA A 86 1.38 3.58 10.13
N ALA A 87 1.86 2.46 10.67
CA ALA A 87 2.56 1.43 9.90
C ALA A 87 1.67 0.79 8.82
N TRP A 88 0.39 0.55 9.09
CA TRP A 88 -0.57 0.05 8.09
C TRP A 88 -0.79 1.08 6.98
N LYS A 89 -0.99 2.36 7.32
CA LYS A 89 -1.19 3.44 6.34
C LYS A 89 0.05 3.68 5.47
N ALA A 90 1.24 3.39 5.99
CA ALA A 90 2.50 3.51 5.26
C ALA A 90 2.70 2.41 4.20
N ARG A 91 1.91 1.33 4.21
CA ARG A 91 2.04 0.24 3.23
C ARG A 91 1.34 0.61 1.92
N PRO A 92 1.95 0.33 0.76
CA PRO A 92 1.25 0.45 -0.51
C PRO A 92 0.14 -0.60 -0.59
N ALA A 93 -1.00 -0.22 -1.15
CA ALA A 93 -2.03 -1.17 -1.55
C ALA A 93 -1.55 -1.97 -2.77
N PRO A 94 -2.07 -3.19 -3.01
CA PRO A 94 -1.88 -3.88 -4.28
C PRO A 94 -2.33 -2.99 -5.44
N HIS A 95 -1.58 -3.03 -6.54
CA HIS A 95 -1.96 -2.30 -7.75
C HIS A 95 -3.25 -2.88 -8.36
N THR A 96 -3.95 -2.08 -9.15
CA THR A 96 -5.11 -2.52 -9.94
C THR A 96 -4.77 -2.64 -11.42
N ALA A 97 -5.63 -3.35 -12.18
CA ALA A 97 -5.50 -3.42 -13.62
C ALA A 97 -5.65 -2.04 -14.29
N ASP A 98 -6.60 -1.22 -13.81
CA ASP A 98 -6.84 0.13 -14.35
C ASP A 98 -5.66 1.06 -14.11
N GLU A 99 -5.03 0.96 -12.94
CA GLU A 99 -3.81 1.69 -12.60
C GLU A 99 -2.66 1.29 -13.51
N LEU A 100 -2.42 -0.02 -13.69
CA LEU A 100 -1.36 -0.52 -14.57
C LEU A 100 -1.58 -0.09 -16.01
N ALA A 101 -2.81 -0.23 -16.53
CA ALA A 101 -3.17 0.20 -17.88
C ALA A 101 -2.90 1.70 -18.08
N ALA A 102 -3.28 2.54 -17.12
CA ALA A 102 -3.06 3.98 -17.18
C ALA A 102 -1.56 4.35 -17.14
N ILE A 103 -0.73 3.68 -16.33
CA ILE A 103 0.72 3.89 -16.33
C ILE A 103 1.33 3.56 -17.69
N ILE A 104 0.91 2.47 -18.31
CA ILE A 104 1.43 2.12 -19.63
C ILE A 104 0.99 3.16 -20.67
N SER A 105 -0.27 3.59 -20.67
CA SER A 105 -0.72 4.65 -21.59
C SER A 105 0.04 5.97 -21.41
N LEU A 106 0.42 6.32 -20.17
CA LEU A 106 1.26 7.49 -19.90
C LEU A 106 2.66 7.34 -20.52
N LEU A 107 3.25 6.14 -20.47
CA LEU A 107 4.56 5.86 -21.05
C LEU A 107 4.52 5.84 -22.58
N ASP A 108 3.50 5.22 -23.17
CA ASP A 108 3.27 5.20 -24.62
C ASP A 108 3.18 6.64 -25.18
N ALA A 109 2.54 7.55 -24.44
CA ALA A 109 2.45 8.97 -24.79
C ALA A 109 3.76 9.76 -24.58
N SER A 110 4.76 9.18 -23.90
CA SER A 110 6.00 9.87 -23.49
C SER A 110 7.21 9.56 -24.36
N ILE A 111 7.02 8.88 -25.51
CA ILE A 111 8.06 8.39 -26.44
C ILE A 111 9.14 7.51 -25.81
N ALA A 112 8.93 7.02 -24.58
CA ALA A 112 9.90 6.20 -23.88
C ALA A 112 10.00 4.80 -24.51
N GLY A 113 11.21 4.37 -24.87
CA GLY A 113 11.49 2.99 -25.31
C GLY A 113 12.20 2.15 -24.25
N THR A 114 12.95 2.81 -23.37
CA THR A 114 13.74 2.20 -22.31
C THR A 114 13.35 2.74 -20.93
N VAL A 115 13.24 1.84 -19.94
CA VAL A 115 12.85 2.22 -18.57
C VAL A 115 13.75 1.57 -17.52
N VAL A 116 13.93 2.24 -16.39
CA VAL A 116 14.39 1.61 -15.13
C VAL A 116 13.23 1.57 -14.14
N VAL A 117 13.01 0.40 -13.54
CA VAL A 117 11.94 0.17 -12.57
C VAL A 117 12.53 0.17 -11.16
N GLY A 118 11.94 0.96 -10.28
CA GLY A 118 12.33 1.10 -8.88
C GLY A 118 11.21 0.60 -7.98
N ARG A 119 11.53 -0.22 -6.97
CA ARG A 119 10.49 -0.80 -6.13
C ARG A 119 10.85 -1.01 -4.66
N GLY A 120 9.83 -0.94 -3.81
CA GLY A 120 9.93 -1.37 -2.41
C GLY A 120 10.09 -2.89 -2.29
N ARG A 121 10.52 -3.37 -1.11
CA ARG A 121 10.63 -4.82 -0.81
C ARG A 121 9.35 -5.48 -0.30
N ASP A 122 8.29 -4.71 -0.14
CA ASP A 122 7.00 -5.27 0.22
C ASP A 122 6.34 -5.99 -0.97
N ALA A 123 5.44 -6.93 -0.67
CA ALA A 123 4.82 -7.79 -1.67
C ALA A 123 3.96 -7.02 -2.68
N ALA A 124 3.33 -5.90 -2.32
CA ALA A 124 2.49 -5.14 -3.23
C ALA A 124 3.35 -4.38 -4.26
N SER A 125 4.44 -3.76 -3.80
CA SER A 125 5.46 -3.14 -4.66
C SER A 125 6.12 -4.13 -5.61
N GLU A 126 6.46 -5.33 -5.13
CA GLU A 126 7.04 -6.39 -5.96
C GLU A 126 6.06 -6.86 -7.04
N GLN A 127 4.79 -7.13 -6.69
CA GLN A 127 3.76 -7.51 -7.64
C GLN A 127 3.50 -6.43 -8.68
N ALA A 128 3.43 -5.16 -8.28
CA ALA A 128 3.25 -4.03 -9.19
C ALA A 128 4.41 -3.87 -10.17
N ALA A 129 5.65 -3.95 -9.68
CA ALA A 129 6.84 -3.89 -10.53
C ALA A 129 6.89 -5.07 -11.51
N ARG A 130 6.55 -6.28 -11.06
CA ARG A 130 6.52 -7.47 -11.92
C ARG A 130 5.49 -7.33 -13.03
N ALA A 131 4.26 -6.97 -12.68
CA ALA A 131 3.18 -6.78 -13.65
C ALA A 131 3.51 -5.70 -14.68
N PHE A 132 4.16 -4.60 -14.24
CA PHE A 132 4.66 -3.58 -15.16
C PHE A 132 5.73 -4.11 -16.12
N VAL A 133 6.75 -4.82 -15.61
CA VAL A 133 7.83 -5.37 -16.44
C VAL A 133 7.28 -6.31 -17.51
N ASP A 134 6.34 -7.19 -17.14
CA ASP A 134 5.69 -8.12 -18.08
C ASP A 134 4.90 -7.32 -19.14
N ALA A 135 4.04 -6.38 -18.72
CA ALA A 135 3.20 -5.59 -19.63
C ALA A 135 3.98 -4.63 -20.55
N TRP A 136 5.14 -4.13 -20.11
CA TRP A 136 6.02 -3.29 -20.90
C TRP A 136 6.79 -4.10 -21.94
N GLY A 137 7.28 -5.28 -21.55
CA GLY A 137 7.96 -6.22 -22.45
C GLY A 137 7.04 -6.72 -23.57
N GLU A 138 5.78 -7.02 -23.27
CA GLU A 138 4.77 -7.41 -24.26
C GLU A 138 4.50 -6.31 -25.31
N ARG A 139 4.73 -5.04 -24.96
CA ARG A 139 4.65 -3.90 -25.89
C ARG A 139 5.94 -3.65 -26.67
N GLY A 140 6.98 -4.46 -26.47
CA GLY A 140 8.29 -4.28 -27.08
C GLY A 140 9.18 -3.25 -26.37
N GLY A 141 8.77 -2.77 -25.20
CA GLY A 141 9.55 -1.86 -24.38
C GLY A 141 10.71 -2.57 -23.68
N THR A 142 11.81 -1.86 -23.45
CA THR A 142 13.02 -2.42 -22.80
C THR A 142 13.14 -1.98 -21.34
N VAL A 143 13.32 -2.93 -20.42
CA VAL A 143 13.64 -2.64 -19.01
C VAL A 143 15.14 -2.81 -18.78
N LEU A 144 15.85 -1.70 -18.55
CA LEU A 144 17.30 -1.71 -18.36
C LEU A 144 17.70 -2.30 -17.00
N ALA A 145 16.91 -2.05 -15.96
CA ALA A 145 17.13 -2.59 -14.63
C ALA A 145 15.84 -2.58 -13.80
N VAL A 146 15.76 -3.54 -12.87
CA VAL A 146 14.84 -3.48 -11.73
C VAL A 146 15.67 -3.29 -10.46
N VAL A 147 15.43 -2.19 -9.75
CA VAL A 147 16.18 -1.79 -8.56
C VAL A 147 15.26 -1.81 -7.36
N ASP A 148 15.68 -2.53 -6.33
CA ASP A 148 14.96 -2.60 -5.07
C ASP A 148 15.63 -1.82 -3.96
N TRP A 149 14.84 -1.36 -2.99
CA TRP A 149 15.35 -0.80 -1.75
C TRP A 149 14.48 -1.21 -0.56
N PRO A 150 15.07 -1.34 0.64
CA PRO A 150 14.30 -1.55 1.86
C PRO A 150 13.56 -0.28 2.27
N GLU A 151 12.53 -0.42 3.11
CA GLU A 151 11.80 0.72 3.68
C GLU A 151 12.71 1.61 4.56
N THR A 152 13.71 0.99 5.18
CA THR A 152 14.76 1.66 5.96
C THR A 152 16.13 1.18 5.51
N ALA A 153 17.03 2.12 5.20
CA ALA A 153 18.40 1.84 4.81
C ALA A 153 19.35 2.75 5.60
N ALA A 154 20.49 2.20 6.02
CA ALA A 154 21.59 2.99 6.58
C ALA A 154 22.23 3.92 5.52
N SER A 155 22.16 3.53 4.24
CA SER A 155 22.58 4.35 3.11
C SER A 155 21.72 4.11 1.88
N TRP A 156 21.37 5.20 1.21
CA TRP A 156 20.55 5.20 -0.01
C TRP A 156 21.38 5.35 -1.29
N LEU A 157 22.69 5.65 -1.18
CA LEU A 157 23.52 6.02 -2.34
C LEU A 157 23.63 4.92 -3.39
N ARG A 158 23.92 3.68 -2.95
CA ARG A 158 24.07 2.53 -3.85
C ARG A 158 22.80 2.26 -4.65
N HIS A 159 21.64 2.37 -3.98
CA HIS A 159 20.35 2.21 -4.63
C HIS A 159 20.14 3.33 -5.66
N ALA A 160 20.42 4.59 -5.29
CA ALA A 160 20.26 5.74 -6.17
C ALA A 160 21.14 5.65 -7.43
N GLN A 161 22.42 5.31 -7.27
CA GLN A 161 23.36 5.14 -8.39
C GLN A 161 22.93 4.02 -9.34
N ARG A 162 22.43 2.90 -8.80
CA ARG A 162 21.90 1.80 -9.61
C ARG A 162 20.59 2.19 -10.32
N PHE A 163 19.77 3.03 -9.69
CA PHE A 163 18.51 3.48 -10.27
C PHE A 163 18.70 4.45 -11.44
N THR A 164 19.79 5.22 -11.46
CA THR A 164 20.11 6.13 -12.58
C THR A 164 21.19 5.60 -13.53
N SER A 165 21.66 4.37 -13.34
CA SER A 165 22.61 3.78 -14.28
C SER A 165 21.94 3.50 -15.64
N GLY A 166 22.63 3.79 -16.74
CA GLY A 166 22.20 3.39 -18.08
C GLY A 166 21.26 4.35 -18.82
N THR A 167 21.06 5.58 -18.32
CA THR A 167 20.32 6.66 -19.01
C THR A 167 19.00 6.20 -19.65
N PRO A 168 18.05 5.64 -18.87
CA PRO A 168 16.75 5.22 -19.43
C PRO A 168 15.97 6.42 -19.96
N ASP A 169 15.03 6.19 -20.87
CA ASP A 169 14.09 7.22 -21.35
C ASP A 169 13.14 7.68 -20.23
N ALA A 170 12.73 6.76 -19.35
CA ALA A 170 11.88 7.04 -18.21
C ALA A 170 12.19 6.15 -16.99
N TRP A 171 11.73 6.59 -15.82
CA TRP A 171 11.73 5.80 -14.59
C TRP A 171 10.31 5.41 -14.19
N VAL A 172 10.15 4.20 -13.65
CA VAL A 172 8.88 3.73 -13.12
C VAL A 172 9.03 3.32 -11.66
N VAL A 173 8.14 3.76 -10.78
CA VAL A 173 8.26 3.54 -9.33
C VAL A 173 7.03 2.86 -8.75
N ALA A 174 7.25 1.67 -8.18
CA ALA A 174 6.27 0.92 -7.41
C ALA A 174 6.77 0.75 -5.96
N ALA A 175 6.43 1.70 -5.08
CA ALA A 175 6.91 1.70 -3.70
C ALA A 175 5.91 2.32 -2.73
N GLY A 176 6.08 2.04 -1.44
CA GLY A 176 5.42 2.77 -0.37
C GLY A 176 5.94 4.22 -0.25
N PRO A 177 5.12 5.15 0.27
CA PRO A 177 5.42 6.59 0.30
C PRO A 177 6.67 6.94 1.11
N HIS A 178 6.96 6.23 2.21
CA HIS A 178 8.08 6.56 3.10
C HIS A 178 9.44 6.15 2.51
N GLY A 179 9.58 4.92 2.04
CA GLY A 179 10.76 4.45 1.32
C GLY A 179 11.01 5.28 0.06
N TRP A 180 9.95 5.57 -0.71
CA TRP A 180 10.06 6.42 -1.89
C TRP A 180 10.57 7.82 -1.55
N ALA A 181 10.02 8.48 -0.52
CA ALA A 181 10.44 9.81 -0.12
C ALA A 181 11.92 9.89 0.31
N ARG A 182 12.47 8.83 0.89
CA ARG A 182 13.91 8.78 1.22
C ARG A 182 14.76 8.56 -0.03
N MET A 183 14.33 7.66 -0.91
CA MET A 183 14.99 7.37 -2.17
C MET A 183 15.01 8.60 -3.10
N SER A 184 13.87 9.26 -3.30
CA SER A 184 13.75 10.44 -4.17
C SER A 184 14.58 11.64 -3.70
N ARG A 185 14.63 11.90 -2.39
CA ARG A 185 15.54 12.91 -1.81
C ARG A 185 17.00 12.57 -2.08
N ARG A 186 17.39 11.29 -1.97
CA ARG A 186 18.76 10.86 -2.28
C ARG A 186 19.07 11.05 -3.76
N LEU A 187 18.15 10.67 -4.64
CA LEU A 187 18.27 10.83 -6.09
C LEU A 187 18.49 12.30 -6.45
N ARG A 188 17.61 13.20 -6.00
CA ARG A 188 17.75 14.66 -6.28
C ARG A 188 19.08 15.24 -5.83
N HIS A 189 19.63 14.76 -4.72
CA HIS A 189 20.87 15.29 -4.18
C HIS A 189 22.12 14.72 -4.88
N SER A 190 22.07 13.48 -5.37
CA SER A 190 23.30 12.71 -5.65
C SER A 190 23.37 12.12 -7.05
N THR A 191 22.36 12.32 -7.89
CA THR A 191 22.29 11.78 -9.26
C THR A 191 21.67 12.80 -10.21
N ASP A 192 21.64 12.44 -11.49
CA ASP A 192 20.98 13.14 -12.59
C ASP A 192 19.49 12.76 -12.74
N TRP A 193 18.88 12.21 -11.69
CA TRP A 193 17.49 11.77 -11.73
C TRP A 193 16.52 12.92 -12.03
N ASP A 194 15.68 12.72 -13.03
CA ASP A 194 14.66 13.68 -13.43
C ASP A 194 13.24 13.21 -13.02
N PRO A 195 12.59 13.88 -12.04
CA PRO A 195 11.20 13.58 -11.69
C PRO A 195 10.24 13.81 -12.87
N GLY A 196 10.54 14.71 -13.81
CA GLY A 196 9.70 14.97 -15.00
C GLY A 196 9.55 13.76 -15.94
N ARG A 197 10.50 12.83 -15.85
CA ARG A 197 10.57 11.56 -16.61
C ARG A 197 10.22 10.34 -15.74
N THR A 198 9.62 10.58 -14.57
CA THR A 198 9.30 9.52 -13.61
C THR A 198 7.78 9.30 -13.52
N PHE A 199 7.40 8.04 -13.66
CA PHE A 199 6.02 7.54 -13.59
C PHE A 199 5.83 6.69 -12.33
N GLY A 200 4.74 6.91 -11.61
CA GLY A 200 4.48 6.27 -10.33
C GLY A 200 3.17 5.50 -10.28
N PHE A 201 3.15 4.42 -9.50
CA PHE A 201 1.93 3.82 -8.99
C PHE A 201 1.29 4.74 -7.93
N ALA A 202 0.01 4.53 -7.64
CA ALA A 202 -0.85 5.29 -6.75
C ALA A 202 -0.20 5.52 -5.39
N SER A 203 0.52 4.53 -4.87
CA SER A 203 1.21 4.61 -3.58
C SER A 203 2.34 5.65 -3.54
N THR A 204 2.90 6.02 -4.68
CA THR A 204 3.99 7.00 -4.80
C THR A 204 3.49 8.42 -5.08
N GLY A 205 2.27 8.55 -5.60
CA GLY A 205 1.57 9.83 -5.86
C GLY A 205 0.59 10.21 -4.75
N THR A 206 0.99 10.07 -3.49
CA THR A 206 0.16 10.44 -2.34
C THR A 206 0.64 11.74 -1.71
N ILE A 207 -0.28 12.48 -1.05
CA ILE A 207 0.10 13.68 -0.29
C ILE A 207 1.20 13.37 0.74
N THR A 208 1.12 12.20 1.39
CA THR A 208 2.16 11.70 2.31
C THR A 208 3.53 11.60 1.63
N ALA A 209 3.61 11.06 0.41
CA ALA A 209 4.88 10.95 -0.31
C ALA A 209 5.45 12.34 -0.62
N VAL A 210 4.61 13.29 -1.03
CA VAL A 210 4.99 14.67 -1.34
C VAL A 210 5.47 15.41 -0.09
N GLU A 211 4.75 15.32 1.02
CA GLU A 211 5.12 15.94 2.29
C GLU A 211 6.45 15.39 2.83
N LEU A 212 6.66 14.08 2.76
CA LEU A 212 7.88 13.44 3.24
C LEU A 212 9.11 13.72 2.36
N ALA A 213 8.91 13.81 1.04
CA ALA A 213 9.98 14.06 0.08
C ALA A 213 10.31 15.55 -0.07
N GLY A 214 9.32 16.42 0.19
CA GLY A 214 9.31 17.82 -0.21
C GLY A 214 8.79 17.98 -1.64
N ALA A 215 7.85 18.90 -1.88
CA ALA A 215 7.17 19.02 -3.16
C ALA A 215 8.11 19.35 -4.34
N ALA A 216 9.15 20.15 -4.10
CA ALA A 216 10.18 20.43 -5.11
C ALA A 216 10.99 19.18 -5.53
N THR A 217 11.10 18.17 -4.67
CA THR A 217 11.82 16.91 -4.95
C THR A 217 11.09 16.08 -6.00
N LEU A 218 9.76 16.09 -5.96
CA LEU A 218 8.90 15.25 -6.81
C LEU A 218 8.24 16.02 -7.96
N ARG A 219 8.42 17.35 -8.04
CA ARG A 219 7.80 18.19 -9.06
C ARG A 219 8.08 17.67 -10.47
N GLY A 220 7.02 17.46 -11.24
CA GLY A 220 7.05 16.92 -12.60
C GLY A 220 6.76 15.42 -12.68
N MET A 221 6.82 14.70 -11.55
CA MET A 221 6.46 13.28 -11.50
C MET A 221 4.98 13.10 -11.82
N ARG A 222 4.67 12.04 -12.58
CA ARG A 222 3.32 11.69 -13.03
C ARG A 222 3.01 10.24 -12.68
N GLY A 223 1.77 9.81 -12.81
CA GLY A 223 1.40 8.42 -12.57
C GLY A 223 -0.09 8.16 -12.61
N ALA A 224 -0.52 7.01 -12.11
CA ALA A 224 -1.93 6.63 -12.05
C ALA A 224 -2.41 6.31 -10.63
N SER A 225 -3.68 6.57 -10.35
CA SER A 225 -4.39 6.10 -9.16
C SER A 225 -5.00 4.71 -9.39
N ALA A 226 -5.43 4.07 -8.30
CA ALA A 226 -6.03 2.73 -8.31
C ALA A 226 -7.28 2.59 -9.19
N ASP A 227 -7.94 3.69 -9.57
CA ASP A 227 -9.09 3.73 -10.47
C ASP A 227 -8.72 4.17 -11.90
N GLY A 228 -7.43 4.22 -12.22
CA GLY A 228 -6.92 4.55 -13.56
C GLY A 228 -7.01 6.03 -13.93
N ARG A 229 -7.36 6.94 -13.01
CA ARG A 229 -7.11 8.38 -13.21
C ARG A 229 -5.62 8.65 -13.14
N THR A 230 -5.16 9.68 -13.86
CA THR A 230 -3.76 10.07 -13.81
C THR A 230 -3.56 11.15 -12.76
N TRP A 231 -2.36 11.20 -12.19
CA TRP A 231 -1.94 12.26 -11.29
C TRP A 231 -0.62 12.86 -11.73
N SER A 232 -0.40 14.11 -11.35
CA SER A 232 0.87 14.81 -11.53
C SER A 232 1.21 15.63 -10.28
N VAL A 233 2.51 15.70 -9.98
CA VAL A 233 3.02 16.51 -8.88
C VAL A 233 3.42 17.87 -9.46
N GLY A 234 2.65 18.90 -9.10
CA GLY A 234 2.88 20.28 -9.51
C GLY A 234 3.73 21.05 -8.49
N GLY A 235 3.22 22.24 -8.10
CA GLY A 235 3.80 23.10 -7.07
C GLY A 235 3.88 22.41 -5.71
N GLU A 236 2.93 22.69 -4.82
CA GLU A 236 2.74 21.99 -3.53
C GLU A 236 1.56 21.01 -3.56
N LEU A 237 0.98 20.78 -4.74
CA LEU A 237 -0.26 20.05 -4.92
C LEU A 237 -0.08 18.84 -5.84
N ILE A 238 -0.88 17.80 -5.58
CA ILE A 238 -1.12 16.69 -6.51
C ILE A 238 -2.41 16.99 -7.23
N THR A 239 -2.35 17.05 -8.56
CA THR A 239 -3.52 17.22 -9.42
C THR A 239 -3.88 15.89 -10.03
N TYR A 240 -5.18 15.55 -10.00
CA TYR A 240 -5.72 14.37 -10.69
C TYR A 240 -6.40 14.84 -11.96
N ASP A 241 -6.12 14.18 -13.08
CA ASP A 241 -6.83 14.45 -14.31
C ASP A 241 -8.23 13.83 -14.24
N VAL A 242 -9.24 14.61 -14.56
CA VAL A 242 -10.62 14.15 -14.68
C VAL A 242 -10.78 13.69 -16.11
N ARG A 243 -10.97 12.38 -16.32
CA ARG A 243 -11.33 11.86 -17.65
C ARG A 243 -12.57 12.62 -18.13
N GLY A 244 -12.41 13.40 -19.20
CA GLY A 244 -13.50 13.93 -20.00
C GLY A 244 -14.14 12.86 -20.87
#